data_AF-A0A7S2G6Z1-F1
#
_entry.id   AF-A0A7S2G6Z1-F1
#
_cell.length_a   1.000
_cell.length_b   1.000
_cell.length_c   1.000
_cell.angle_alpha   90.00
_cell.angle_beta   90.00
_cell.angle_gamma   90.00
#
_symmetry.space_group_name_H-M   'P 1'
#
loop_
_entity.id
_entity.type
_entity.pdbx_description
1 polymer ?
#
loop_
_entity_poly.entity_id
_entity_poly.type
_entity_poly.pdbx_seq_one_letter_code
_entity_poly.pdbx_strand_id
1 'polypeptide(L)'
;RSRSHRRDGDRGNRDRRDDRGDDRPPRSGVAEAAKSGSSEQEIVSVAIRQLPGDIRERLEKLFEEGLLKEGDLDLRSITVFASLNEGLQARVMNHMENERIYVANARSKSGFLIATCDKAKTGCLDARGLGAIDPWRTALVAMATPKQKLLDLKSESDW
;
A
#
# COMPACT_ATOMS: atom_id res chain seq x y z
N ARG A 1 17.05 -34.09 -62.39
CA ARG A 1 17.96 -34.46 -61.28
C ARG A 1 18.15 -33.21 -60.42
N SER A 2 17.50 -33.15 -59.25
CA SER A 2 18.17 -33.06 -57.94
C SER A 2 18.55 -31.62 -57.58
N ARG A 3 17.75 -30.91 -56.77
CA ARG A 3 17.67 -30.90 -55.28
C ARG A 3 18.53 -29.78 -54.66
N SER A 4 17.85 -28.97 -53.85
CA SER A 4 18.27 -28.36 -52.57
C SER A 4 19.38 -27.30 -52.57
N HIS A 5 19.02 -26.05 -52.24
CA HIS A 5 19.09 -25.52 -50.87
C HIS A 5 18.45 -24.12 -50.80
N ARG A 6 17.24 -24.04 -50.23
CA ARG A 6 16.69 -22.79 -49.70
C ARG A 6 17.33 -22.58 -48.34
N ARG A 7 18.05 -21.48 -48.16
CA ARG A 7 18.51 -21.01 -46.85
C ARG A 7 17.35 -20.29 -46.17
N ASP A 8 16.88 -20.88 -45.08
CA ASP A 8 16.11 -20.23 -44.03
C ASP A 8 16.91 -19.05 -43.47
N GLY A 9 16.37 -17.84 -43.62
CA GLY A 9 16.86 -16.62 -43.01
C GLY A 9 15.85 -16.12 -41.98
N ASP A 10 16.09 -16.50 -40.73
CA ASP A 10 16.05 -15.64 -39.54
C ASP A 10 14.81 -14.74 -39.34
N ARG A 11 13.69 -15.32 -38.88
CA ARG A 11 13.16 -15.18 -37.51
C ARG A 11 13.45 -13.84 -36.80
N GLY A 12 12.53 -12.90 -37.00
CA GLY A 12 11.76 -12.33 -35.88
C GLY A 12 12.47 -11.34 -34.97
N ASN A 13 12.73 -10.13 -35.46
CA ASN A 13 12.92 -8.97 -34.59
C ASN A 13 11.56 -8.48 -34.08
N ARG A 14 11.04 -9.12 -33.03
CA ARG A 14 9.97 -8.53 -32.20
C ARG A 14 10.66 -7.63 -31.18
N ASP A 15 10.68 -6.34 -31.47
CA ASP A 15 10.87 -5.29 -30.48
C ASP A 15 9.85 -5.50 -29.36
N ARG A 16 10.30 -6.18 -28.30
CA ARG A 16 9.64 -6.18 -27.00
C ARG A 16 9.80 -4.77 -26.46
N ARG A 17 8.85 -3.91 -26.81
CA ARG A 17 8.49 -2.80 -25.94
C ARG A 17 8.05 -3.44 -24.62
N ASP A 18 8.92 -3.38 -23.62
CA ASP A 18 8.54 -3.49 -22.22
C ASP A 18 7.65 -2.28 -21.89
N ASP A 19 6.44 -2.31 -22.43
CA ASP A 19 5.30 -1.53 -21.98
C ASP A 19 4.80 -2.28 -20.74
N ARG A 20 5.56 -2.14 -19.63
CA ARG A 20 4.99 -2.39 -18.32
C ARG A 20 4.00 -1.26 -18.10
N GLY A 21 2.79 -1.49 -18.62
CA GLY A 21 1.63 -0.69 -18.32
C GLY A 21 1.62 -0.44 -16.83
N ASP A 22 1.77 0.83 -16.49
CA ASP A 22 1.41 1.35 -15.18
C ASP A 22 -0.11 1.10 -15.08
N ASP A 23 -0.49 -0.10 -14.64
CA ASP A 23 -1.86 -0.53 -14.31
C ASP A 23 -2.39 0.23 -13.08
N ARG A 24 -2.08 1.53 -13.01
CA ARG A 24 -2.73 2.45 -12.09
C ARG A 24 -4.08 2.81 -12.70
N PRO A 25 -5.20 2.44 -12.07
CA PRO A 25 -6.49 2.92 -12.51
C PRO A 25 -6.50 4.46 -12.52
N PRO A 26 -7.14 5.09 -13.51
CA PRO A 26 -7.17 6.54 -13.61
C PRO A 26 -7.85 7.10 -12.35
N ARG A 27 -7.10 7.93 -11.61
CA ARG A 27 -7.55 8.60 -10.38
C ARG A 27 -8.77 9.52 -10.59
N SER A 28 -9.25 9.72 -11.83
CA SER A 28 -10.33 10.66 -12.15
C SER A 28 -11.73 10.20 -11.68
N GLY A 29 -11.99 8.89 -11.59
CA GLY A 29 -13.36 8.38 -11.38
C GLY A 29 -14.02 8.81 -10.06
N VAL A 30 -13.26 8.82 -8.96
CA VAL A 30 -13.79 9.23 -7.63
C VAL A 30 -14.10 10.72 -7.59
N ALA A 31 -13.22 11.55 -8.18
CA ALA A 31 -13.39 13.00 -8.22
C ALA A 31 -14.57 13.42 -9.11
N GLU A 32 -14.89 12.65 -10.15
CA GLU A 32 -16.02 12.90 -11.04
C GLU A 32 -17.34 12.48 -10.37
N ALA A 33 -17.38 11.30 -9.74
CA ALA A 33 -18.55 10.83 -8.96
C ALA A 33 -18.90 11.78 -7.79
N ALA A 34 -17.88 12.34 -7.12
CA ALA A 34 -18.11 13.33 -6.07
C ALA A 34 -18.70 14.65 -6.59
N LYS A 35 -18.43 15.01 -7.86
CA LYS A 35 -18.94 16.24 -8.48
C LYS A 35 -20.35 16.07 -9.07
N SER A 36 -20.73 14.85 -9.45
CA SER A 36 -22.04 14.55 -10.03
C SER A 36 -23.17 14.43 -9.00
N GLY A 37 -22.89 14.62 -7.71
CA GLY A 37 -23.90 14.45 -6.66
C GLY A 37 -24.31 12.99 -6.45
N SER A 38 -23.46 12.03 -6.85
CA SER A 38 -23.67 10.61 -6.58
C SER A 38 -23.75 10.34 -5.08
N SER A 39 -24.47 9.27 -4.71
CA SER A 39 -24.55 8.84 -3.33
C SER A 39 -23.17 8.50 -2.78
N GLU A 40 -22.95 8.71 -1.48
CA GLU A 40 -21.65 8.41 -0.84
C GLU A 40 -21.23 6.94 -1.07
N GLN A 41 -22.22 6.03 -1.10
CA GLN A 41 -22.03 4.61 -1.37
C GLN A 41 -21.50 4.34 -2.78
N GLU A 42 -22.00 5.05 -3.79
CA GLU A 42 -21.47 4.95 -5.15
C GLU A 42 -20.01 5.42 -5.20
N ILE A 43 -19.69 6.52 -4.53
CA ILE A 43 -18.32 7.07 -4.49
C ILE A 43 -17.36 6.08 -3.80
N VAL A 44 -17.81 5.47 -2.70
CA VAL A 44 -17.06 4.40 -2.00
C VAL A 44 -16.83 3.20 -2.91
N SER A 45 -17.85 2.75 -3.65
CA SER A 45 -17.72 1.63 -4.58
C SER A 45 -16.70 1.91 -5.69
N VAL A 46 -16.69 3.14 -6.23
CA VAL A 46 -15.70 3.59 -7.21
C VAL A 46 -14.31 3.62 -6.60
N ALA A 47 -14.16 4.08 -5.35
CA ALA A 47 -12.89 4.10 -4.65
C ALA A 47 -12.33 2.69 -4.40
N ILE A 48 -13.18 1.72 -4.05
CA ILE A 48 -12.78 0.31 -3.90
C ILE A 48 -12.29 -0.27 -5.23
N ARG A 49 -12.95 0.06 -6.35
CA ARG A 49 -12.53 -0.39 -7.68
C ARG A 49 -11.13 0.12 -8.09
N GLN A 50 -10.70 1.25 -7.54
CA GLN A 50 -9.36 1.81 -7.78
C GLN A 50 -8.25 1.16 -6.95
N LEU A 51 -8.58 0.25 -6.02
CA LEU A 51 -7.57 -0.50 -5.27
C LEU A 51 -6.86 -1.54 -6.17
N PRO A 52 -5.64 -1.97 -5.78
CA PRO A 52 -4.95 -3.08 -6.45
C PRO A 52 -5.83 -4.33 -6.51
N GLY A 53 -5.73 -5.10 -7.60
CA GLY A 53 -6.62 -6.24 -7.87
C GLY A 53 -6.72 -7.24 -6.71
N ASP A 54 -5.58 -7.70 -6.19
CA ASP A 54 -5.51 -8.63 -5.04
C ASP A 54 -6.20 -8.07 -3.79
N ILE A 55 -5.96 -6.79 -3.47
CA ILE A 55 -6.55 -6.15 -2.31
C ILE A 55 -8.07 -5.97 -2.48
N ARG A 56 -8.51 -5.60 -3.68
CA ARG A 56 -9.92 -5.45 -4.01
C ARG A 56 -10.66 -6.77 -3.88
N GLU A 57 -10.15 -7.85 -4.48
CA GLU A 57 -10.75 -9.19 -4.42
C GLU A 57 -10.90 -9.67 -2.97
N ARG A 58 -9.89 -9.44 -2.16
CA ARG A 58 -9.93 -9.79 -0.72
C ARG A 58 -10.97 -8.96 0.03
N LEU A 59 -11.09 -7.67 -0.27
CA LEU A 59 -12.10 -6.81 0.35
C LEU A 59 -13.53 -7.23 -0.06
N GLU A 60 -13.74 -7.50 -1.35
CA GLU A 60 -15.02 -8.00 -1.91
C GLU A 60 -15.42 -9.31 -1.24
N LYS A 61 -14.47 -10.23 -1.03
CA LYS A 61 -14.72 -11.48 -0.30
C LYS A 61 -15.21 -11.25 1.13
N LEU A 62 -14.74 -10.21 1.84
CA LEU A 62 -15.25 -9.89 3.18
C LEU A 62 -16.71 -9.41 3.16
N PHE A 63 -17.15 -8.76 2.07
CA PHE A 63 -18.56 -8.43 1.86
C PHE A 63 -19.39 -9.67 1.52
N GLU A 64 -18.88 -10.54 0.66
CA GLU A 64 -19.55 -11.80 0.29
C GLU A 64 -19.74 -12.74 1.49
N GLU A 65 -18.73 -12.83 2.37
CA GLU A 65 -18.79 -13.62 3.61
C GLU A 65 -19.70 -12.99 4.68
N GLY A 66 -20.26 -11.81 4.42
CA GLY A 66 -21.13 -11.07 5.33
C GLY A 66 -20.42 -10.48 6.54
N LEU A 67 -19.08 -10.41 6.51
CA LEU A 67 -18.29 -9.77 7.57
C LEU A 67 -18.42 -8.23 7.50
N LEU A 68 -18.53 -7.71 6.27
CA LEU A 68 -18.82 -6.31 5.98
C LEU A 68 -20.15 -6.21 5.22
N LYS A 69 -20.89 -5.13 5.48
CA LYS A 69 -22.14 -4.79 4.79
C LYS A 69 -21.98 -3.49 4.01
N GLU A 70 -22.85 -3.27 3.02
CA GLU A 70 -22.93 -1.97 2.35
C GLU A 70 -23.13 -0.85 3.38
N GLY A 71 -22.30 0.19 3.28
CA GLY A 71 -22.30 1.31 4.22
C GLY A 71 -21.48 1.10 5.50
N ASP A 72 -20.85 -0.06 5.71
CA ASP A 72 -19.92 -0.25 6.85
C ASP A 72 -18.61 0.53 6.67
N LEU A 73 -18.23 0.80 5.42
CA LEU A 73 -17.02 1.54 5.06
C LEU A 73 -17.39 2.90 4.46
N ASP A 74 -16.76 3.95 4.98
CA ASP A 74 -16.95 5.33 4.53
C ASP A 74 -15.86 5.71 3.52
N LEU A 75 -16.09 6.78 2.76
CA LEU A 75 -15.10 7.26 1.77
C LEU A 75 -13.75 7.56 2.42
N ARG A 76 -13.78 8.09 3.65
CA ARG A 76 -12.57 8.42 4.41
C ARG A 76 -11.74 7.18 4.73
N SER A 77 -12.36 6.08 5.17
CA SER A 77 -11.61 4.88 5.56
C SER A 77 -10.97 4.21 4.34
N ILE A 78 -11.67 4.17 3.21
CA ILE A 78 -11.12 3.66 1.94
C ILE A 78 -9.99 4.56 1.43
N THR A 79 -10.13 5.88 1.50
CA THR A 79 -9.08 6.81 1.05
C THR A 79 -7.80 6.67 1.89
N VAL A 80 -7.94 6.54 3.21
CA VAL A 80 -6.79 6.29 4.10
C VAL A 80 -6.14 4.95 3.77
N PHE A 81 -6.93 3.91 3.55
CA PHE A 81 -6.42 2.60 3.17
C PHE A 81 -5.69 2.61 1.82
N ALA A 82 -6.29 3.24 0.79
CA ALA A 82 -5.71 3.38 -0.54
C ALA A 82 -4.41 4.21 -0.54
N SER A 83 -4.22 5.10 0.43
CA SER A 83 -2.99 5.91 0.56
C SER A 83 -1.79 5.12 1.08
N LEU A 84 -2.00 3.92 1.64
CA LEU A 84 -0.92 3.04 2.09
C LEU A 84 -0.18 2.43 0.91
N ASN A 85 1.08 2.04 1.11
CA ASN A 85 1.78 1.21 0.14
C ASN A 85 1.16 -0.20 0.08
N GLU A 86 1.33 -0.90 -1.04
CA GLU A 86 0.72 -2.23 -1.25
C GLU A 86 1.11 -3.24 -0.17
N GLY A 87 2.36 -3.21 0.30
CA GLY A 87 2.83 -4.08 1.37
C GLY A 87 2.11 -3.86 2.71
N LEU A 88 1.80 -2.60 3.06
CA LEU A 88 1.02 -2.27 4.26
C LEU A 88 -0.46 -2.56 4.05
N GLN A 89 -1.02 -2.33 2.86
CA GLN A 89 -2.39 -2.71 2.53
C GLN A 89 -2.58 -4.23 2.73
N ALA A 90 -1.65 -5.04 2.23
CA ALA A 90 -1.67 -6.50 2.42
C ALA A 90 -1.61 -6.90 3.91
N ARG A 91 -0.84 -6.19 4.74
CA ARG A 91 -0.80 -6.45 6.20
C ARG A 91 -2.10 -6.07 6.89
N VAL A 92 -2.70 -4.95 6.52
CA VAL A 92 -4.02 -4.54 7.02
C VAL A 92 -5.07 -5.58 6.66
N MET A 93 -5.08 -6.07 5.41
CA MET A 93 -5.99 -7.13 4.97
C MET A 93 -5.75 -8.43 5.75
N ASN A 94 -4.49 -8.87 5.90
CA ASN A 94 -4.15 -10.05 6.70
C ASN A 94 -4.67 -9.91 8.14
N HIS A 95 -4.55 -8.72 8.74
CA HIS A 95 -5.06 -8.49 10.09
C HIS A 95 -6.58 -8.57 10.15
N MET A 96 -7.30 -7.95 9.21
CA MET A 96 -8.76 -8.05 9.15
C MET A 96 -9.27 -9.47 8.94
N GLU A 97 -8.56 -10.26 8.12
CA GLU A 97 -8.90 -11.66 7.85
C GLU A 97 -8.57 -12.61 9.00
N ASN A 98 -7.53 -12.33 9.79
CA ASN A 98 -7.16 -13.15 10.95
C ASN A 98 -8.00 -12.78 12.19
N GLU A 99 -8.35 -11.51 12.34
CA GLU A 99 -9.08 -10.96 13.49
C GLU A 99 -10.58 -10.78 13.21
N ARG A 100 -11.19 -11.72 12.48
CA ARG A 100 -12.60 -11.64 12.03
C ARG A 100 -13.59 -11.38 13.15
N ILE A 101 -13.36 -11.97 14.33
CA ILE A 101 -14.21 -11.79 15.51
C ILE A 101 -14.20 -10.33 15.97
N TYR A 102 -13.03 -9.69 15.96
CA TYR A 102 -12.89 -8.29 16.35
C TYR A 102 -13.48 -7.35 15.30
N VAL A 103 -13.30 -7.68 14.01
CA VAL A 103 -13.96 -6.95 12.92
C VAL A 103 -15.47 -7.03 13.09
N ALA A 104 -16.04 -8.22 13.24
CA ALA A 104 -17.48 -8.44 13.39
C ALA A 104 -18.07 -7.65 14.58
N ASN A 105 -17.37 -7.65 15.72
CA ASN A 105 -17.80 -6.97 16.94
C ASN A 105 -17.44 -5.48 17.01
N ALA A 106 -16.69 -4.95 16.05
CA ALA A 106 -16.30 -3.54 16.06
C ALA A 106 -17.52 -2.62 15.97
N ARG A 107 -17.57 -1.61 16.85
CA ARG A 107 -18.62 -0.58 16.90
C ARG A 107 -18.73 0.21 15.59
N SER A 108 -17.61 0.42 14.91
CA SER A 108 -17.53 1.04 13.58
C SER A 108 -16.48 0.30 12.78
N LYS A 109 -16.88 -0.23 11.61
CA LYS A 109 -16.00 -0.97 10.70
C LYS A 109 -15.06 -0.01 9.96
N SER A 110 -15.54 1.14 9.53
CA SER A 110 -14.71 2.23 8.99
C SER A 110 -13.66 2.70 10.00
N GLY A 111 -14.03 2.89 11.27
CA GLY A 111 -13.13 3.23 12.36
C GLY A 111 -12.11 2.13 12.68
N PHE A 112 -12.54 0.86 12.66
CA PHE A 112 -11.64 -0.28 12.81
C PHE A 112 -10.58 -0.29 11.71
N LEU A 113 -10.99 -0.15 10.44
CA LEU A 113 -10.08 -0.12 9.29
C LEU A 113 -9.05 1.01 9.42
N ILE A 114 -9.48 2.22 9.80
CA ILE A 114 -8.56 3.36 10.00
C ILE A 114 -7.55 3.05 11.12
N ALA A 115 -8.01 2.52 12.26
CA ALA A 115 -7.13 2.17 13.36
C ALA A 115 -6.12 1.09 12.96
N THR A 116 -6.53 0.11 12.18
CA THR A 116 -5.63 -0.91 11.61
C THR A 116 -4.63 -0.28 10.64
N CYS A 117 -5.05 0.64 9.78
CA CYS A 117 -4.15 1.39 8.90
C CYS A 117 -3.08 2.15 9.69
N ASP A 118 -3.45 2.78 10.80
CA ASP A 118 -2.50 3.52 11.65
C ASP A 118 -1.53 2.57 12.36
N LYS A 119 -2.01 1.44 12.89
CA LYS A 119 -1.15 0.36 13.42
C LYS A 119 -0.20 -0.22 12.37
N ALA A 120 -0.62 -0.26 11.10
CA ALA A 120 0.22 -0.72 10.00
C ALA A 120 1.38 0.24 9.74
N LYS A 121 1.10 1.56 9.74
CA LYS A 121 2.12 2.61 9.56
C LYS A 121 3.16 2.61 10.68
N THR A 122 2.73 2.39 11.91
CA THR A 122 3.63 2.26 13.07
C THR A 122 4.31 0.90 13.15
N GLY A 123 3.94 -0.02 12.25
CA GLY A 123 4.44 -1.39 12.12
C GLY A 123 4.12 -2.31 13.31
N CYS A 124 3.12 -1.94 14.11
CA CYS A 124 2.57 -2.77 15.17
C CYS A 124 1.84 -4.02 14.66
N LEU A 125 1.52 -4.08 13.37
CA LEU A 125 0.90 -5.26 12.73
C LEU A 125 1.90 -6.32 12.25
N ASP A 126 3.21 -6.09 12.38
CA ASP A 126 4.19 -7.09 12.02
C ASP A 126 4.24 -8.19 13.10
N ALA A 127 3.83 -9.42 12.74
CA ALA A 127 3.86 -10.59 13.61
C ALA A 127 5.25 -10.89 14.19
N ARG A 128 6.32 -10.41 13.54
CA ARG A 128 7.71 -10.56 14.00
C ARG A 128 8.14 -9.45 14.97
N GLY A 129 7.28 -8.44 15.20
CA GLY A 129 7.61 -7.24 15.98
C GLY A 129 8.63 -6.31 15.32
N LEU A 130 9.10 -6.62 14.11
CA LEU A 130 10.17 -5.88 13.41
C LEU A 130 9.69 -4.53 12.84
N GLY A 131 8.38 -4.33 12.76
CA GLY A 131 7.77 -3.08 12.29
C GLY A 131 7.58 -2.02 13.37
N ALA A 132 7.62 -2.37 14.66
CA ALA A 132 7.36 -1.42 15.74
C ALA A 132 8.38 -0.27 15.68
N ILE A 133 7.95 0.90 15.22
CA ILE A 133 8.78 2.10 15.22
C ILE A 133 8.90 2.55 16.67
N ASP A 134 10.06 2.29 17.28
CA ASP A 134 10.40 2.85 18.59
C ASP A 134 10.46 4.38 18.46
N PRO A 135 9.60 5.13 19.17
CA PRO A 135 9.59 6.60 19.12
C PRO A 135 10.91 7.23 19.56
N TRP A 136 11.72 6.50 20.35
CA TRP A 136 13.03 6.95 20.80
C TRP A 136 14.15 6.56 19.85
N ARG A 137 13.91 5.71 18.85
CA ARG A 137 14.96 5.22 17.94
C ARG A 137 15.72 6.36 17.28
N THR A 138 15.02 7.37 16.80
CA THR A 138 15.63 8.56 16.17
C THR A 138 16.48 9.35 17.16
N ALA A 139 16.00 9.54 18.39
CA ALA A 139 16.74 10.22 19.44
C ALA A 139 17.97 9.42 19.89
N LEU A 140 17.83 8.11 20.07
CA LEU A 140 18.91 7.19 20.44
C LEU A 140 19.98 7.13 19.35
N VAL A 141 19.61 7.05 18.08
CA VAL A 141 20.57 7.12 16.95
C VAL A 141 21.29 8.46 16.94
N ALA A 142 20.58 9.57 17.14
CA ALA A 142 21.18 10.90 17.18
C ALA A 142 22.14 11.09 18.38
N MET A 143 21.84 10.47 19.53
CA MET A 143 22.72 10.44 20.70
C MET A 143 23.90 9.48 20.52
N ALA A 144 23.71 8.38 19.79
CA ALA A 144 24.75 7.39 19.53
C ALA A 144 25.73 7.81 18.42
N THR A 145 25.32 8.67 17.48
CA THR A 145 26.25 9.29 16.54
C THR A 145 27.06 10.36 17.27
N PRO A 146 28.39 10.18 17.46
CA PRO A 146 29.21 11.23 18.02
C PRO A 146 29.16 12.43 17.08
N LYS A 147 28.89 13.62 17.62
CA LYS A 147 28.99 14.89 16.89
C LYS A 147 30.42 15.05 16.38
N GLN A 148 30.70 14.58 15.17
CA GLN A 148 31.95 14.88 14.49
C GLN A 148 32.00 16.38 14.24
N LYS A 149 32.79 17.09 15.06
CA LYS A 149 34.12 17.55 14.65
C LYS A 149 34.89 17.90 15.93
N LEU A 150 35.91 17.10 16.22
CA LEU A 150 37.02 17.53 17.07
C LEU A 150 37.59 18.78 16.38
N LEU A 151 37.53 19.95 17.03
CA LEU A 151 38.25 21.11 16.54
C LEU A 151 39.73 20.74 16.55
N ASP A 152 40.41 20.84 15.41
CA ASP A 152 41.88 20.78 15.36
C ASP A 152 42.41 22.03 16.09
N LEU A 153 42.69 21.85 17.37
CA LEU A 153 43.42 22.84 18.17
C LEU A 153 44.86 22.84 17.65
N LYS A 154 45.29 23.96 17.05
CA LYS A 154 46.70 24.16 16.72
C LYS A 154 47.52 24.17 18.01
N SER A 155 48.69 23.53 17.99
CA SER A 155 49.60 23.54 19.14
C SER A 155 50.11 24.94 19.44
N GLU A 156 50.39 25.25 20.71
CA GLU A 156 50.92 26.56 21.17
C GLU A 156 52.20 27.01 20.44
N SER A 157 52.89 26.08 19.76
CA SER A 157 54.06 26.37 18.93
C SER A 157 53.76 27.15 17.64
N ASP A 158 52.49 27.22 17.22
CA ASP A 158 52.03 27.89 15.99
C ASP A 158 51.35 29.25 16.27
N TRP A 159 51.51 29.81 17.47
CA TRP A 159 51.02 31.16 17.84
C TRP A 159 52.10 32.24 17.72
#